data_AF-A0A424I220-F1
#
_entry.id   AF-A0A424I220-F1
#
_cell.length_a   1.000
_cell.length_b   1.000
_cell.length_c   1.000
_cell.angle_alpha   90.00
_cell.angle_beta   90.00
_cell.angle_gamma   90.00
#
_symmetry.space_group_name_H-M   'P 1'
#
loop_
_entity.id
_entity.type
_entity.pdbx_description
1 polymer ?
#
loop_
_entity_poly.entity_id
_entity_poly.type
_entity_poly.pdbx_seq_one_letter_code
_entity_poly.pdbx_strand_id
1 'polypeptide(L)'
;MTTSSRVLRFGPHTALALLLIVCIFAAIGEPTQSEERPHPITLAWENDILTIHHSGIPGGKIDTWYLEAYCRAGSTDRKWEDSLISHETELLSIHEERTVLKLRCTLSDGVTIDHVIRAVPDGVTLDLVARNPGNTASLVHWAQPCTRVGTFTGTGSSVTNDKYAYLKRSFIFQDRDEEPDFMPTTPWAMEARYVPGQVWCPSDVPRADVNPRPLNPKSPSLGLIGCVSGDEKWILAMAWEPYQELFQGVIRCLHSDFRIGGLAPGEEKRIRGRFYLVPNDFPSLVARYKKEFPDR
;
A
#
# COMPACT_ATOMS: atom_id res chain seq x y z
N MET A 1 -12.36 -61.96 76.19
CA MET A 1 -12.12 -60.62 76.76
C MET A 1 -11.76 -59.70 75.60
N THR A 2 -12.74 -58.97 75.07
CA THR A 2 -12.59 -58.08 73.92
C THR A 2 -13.53 -56.90 74.13
N THR A 3 -12.94 -55.71 74.12
CA THR A 3 -13.55 -54.41 74.41
C THR A 3 -13.90 -53.64 73.14
N SER A 4 -14.86 -52.72 73.32
CA SER A 4 -15.15 -51.52 72.53
C SER A 4 -16.24 -51.61 71.46
N SER A 5 -17.39 -51.05 71.85
CA SER A 5 -18.68 -50.97 71.18
C SER A 5 -18.88 -49.61 70.50
N ARG A 6 -19.44 -49.64 69.29
CA ARG A 6 -19.93 -48.49 68.52
C ARG A 6 -21.14 -47.83 69.21
N VAL A 7 -21.23 -46.50 69.16
CA VAL A 7 -22.38 -45.74 69.65
C VAL A 7 -23.14 -45.12 68.47
N LEU A 8 -24.44 -45.44 68.38
CA LEU A 8 -25.46 -44.80 67.55
C LEU A 8 -25.96 -43.50 68.21
N ARG A 9 -26.38 -42.52 67.41
CA ARG A 9 -27.40 -41.52 67.83
C ARG A 9 -28.35 -41.17 66.68
N PHE A 10 -29.65 -41.21 66.97
CA PHE A 10 -30.76 -40.63 66.22
C PHE A 10 -31.32 -39.43 67.00
N GLY A 11 -31.89 -38.44 66.31
CA GLY A 11 -32.75 -37.41 66.93
C GLY A 11 -33.20 -36.30 65.96
N PRO A 12 -34.36 -35.65 66.20
CA PRO A 12 -35.37 -35.37 65.16
C PRO A 12 -35.63 -33.86 64.89
N HIS A 13 -36.65 -33.61 64.06
CA HIS A 13 -37.08 -32.35 63.46
C HIS A 13 -37.48 -31.18 64.40
N THR A 14 -37.55 -30.00 63.76
CA THR A 14 -38.36 -28.78 64.02
C THR A 14 -37.93 -27.79 65.11
N ALA A 15 -37.48 -26.60 64.69
CA ALA A 15 -37.96 -25.30 65.18
C ALA A 15 -37.47 -24.12 64.30
N LEU A 16 -38.42 -23.46 63.65
CA LEU A 16 -38.59 -21.99 63.57
C LEU A 16 -37.49 -21.14 62.89
N ALA A 17 -37.57 -20.79 61.61
CA ALA A 17 -38.30 -19.65 60.99
C ALA A 17 -37.70 -18.25 61.27
N LEU A 18 -37.61 -17.46 60.18
CA LEU A 18 -37.43 -16.00 60.07
C LEU A 18 -35.99 -15.44 59.87
N LEU A 19 -35.55 -15.31 58.62
CA LEU A 19 -35.31 -14.00 57.99
C LEU A 19 -35.11 -14.14 56.47
N LEU A 20 -36.05 -13.57 55.71
CA LEU A 20 -35.86 -13.16 54.32
C LEU A 20 -34.84 -12.00 54.31
N ILE A 21 -33.83 -12.04 53.42
CA ILE A 21 -33.24 -10.86 52.73
C ILE A 21 -32.33 -11.38 51.59
N VAL A 22 -32.84 -11.21 50.37
CA VAL A 22 -32.16 -10.81 49.12
C VAL A 22 -30.64 -11.04 48.99
N CYS A 23 -30.26 -12.01 48.16
CA CYS A 23 -29.07 -11.92 47.28
C CYS A 23 -29.36 -12.58 45.92
N ILE A 24 -30.29 -11.99 45.17
CA ILE A 24 -30.25 -12.07 43.70
C ILE A 24 -29.18 -11.06 43.32
N PHE A 25 -27.95 -11.48 42.99
CA PHE A 25 -26.97 -10.77 42.14
C PHE A 25 -25.64 -11.54 42.21
N ALA A 26 -25.32 -12.31 41.17
CA ALA A 26 -23.96 -12.51 40.62
C ALA A 26 -23.93 -13.71 39.66
N ALA A 27 -24.65 -13.59 38.54
CA ALA A 27 -24.19 -14.18 37.28
C ALA A 27 -23.99 -13.01 36.32
N ILE A 28 -23.05 -12.13 36.69
CA ILE A 28 -22.55 -11.09 35.80
C ILE A 28 -21.75 -11.87 34.77
N GLY A 29 -22.28 -11.93 33.54
CA GLY A 29 -21.56 -12.50 32.42
C GLY A 29 -20.16 -11.94 32.37
N GLU A 30 -19.18 -12.80 32.12
CA GLU A 30 -17.83 -12.35 31.78
C GLU A 30 -17.97 -11.27 30.71
N PRO A 31 -17.31 -10.10 30.87
CA PRO A 31 -17.28 -9.13 29.79
C PRO A 31 -16.62 -9.84 28.61
N THR A 32 -17.45 -10.13 27.60
CA THR A 32 -16.99 -10.53 26.27
C THR A 32 -15.85 -9.57 25.93
N GLN A 33 -14.65 -10.11 25.72
CA GLN A 33 -13.55 -9.33 25.17
C GLN A 33 -14.15 -8.52 24.02
N SER A 34 -14.10 -7.20 24.13
CA SER A 34 -14.39 -6.36 22.97
C SER A 34 -13.51 -6.90 21.86
N GLU A 35 -14.12 -7.43 20.80
CA GLU A 35 -13.39 -7.67 19.56
C GLU A 35 -12.61 -6.38 19.32
N GLU A 36 -11.28 -6.47 19.33
CA GLU A 36 -10.42 -5.38 18.90
C GLU A 36 -10.97 -4.98 17.53
N ARG A 37 -11.65 -3.84 17.45
CA ARG A 37 -12.11 -3.37 16.15
C ARG A 37 -10.85 -3.28 15.30
N PRO A 38 -10.80 -4.00 14.15
CA PRO A 38 -9.61 -3.99 13.31
C PRO A 38 -9.22 -2.53 13.10
N HIS A 39 -7.97 -2.18 13.38
CA HIS A 39 -7.47 -0.80 13.27
C HIS A 39 -7.80 -0.29 11.87
N PRO A 40 -8.83 0.56 11.72
CA PRO A 40 -9.38 0.81 10.40
C PRO A 40 -8.38 1.64 9.61
N ILE A 41 -8.09 1.20 8.39
CA ILE A 41 -7.34 2.04 7.46
C ILE A 41 -8.22 3.24 7.13
N THR A 42 -7.66 4.43 7.27
CA THR A 42 -8.32 5.68 6.89
C THR A 42 -7.44 6.49 5.96
N LEU A 43 -8.07 7.35 5.17
CA LEU A 43 -7.45 8.13 4.11
C LEU A 43 -7.48 9.62 4.49
N ALA A 44 -6.46 10.35 4.05
CA ALA A 44 -6.45 11.81 4.07
C ALA A 44 -5.79 12.35 2.81
N TRP A 45 -6.15 13.59 2.46
CA TRP A 45 -5.58 14.32 1.32
C TRP A 45 -5.28 15.75 1.72
N GLU A 46 -4.04 16.18 1.54
CA GLU A 46 -3.61 17.55 1.78
C GLU A 46 -2.34 17.84 0.98
N ASN A 47 -2.27 18.99 0.28
CA ASN A 47 -1.08 19.47 -0.44
C ASN A 47 -0.43 18.40 -1.35
N ASP A 48 -1.22 17.75 -2.20
CA ASP A 48 -0.81 16.65 -3.11
C ASP A 48 -0.31 15.37 -2.41
N ILE A 49 -0.52 15.27 -1.10
CA ILE A 49 -0.17 14.08 -0.32
C ILE A 49 -1.42 13.24 -0.06
N LEU A 50 -1.41 12.01 -0.56
CA LEU A 50 -2.30 10.96 -0.10
C LEU A 50 -1.69 10.30 1.14
N THR A 51 -2.38 10.37 2.26
CA THR A 51 -1.98 9.69 3.49
C THR A 51 -2.88 8.50 3.76
N ILE A 52 -2.26 7.33 3.96
CA ILE A 52 -2.91 6.08 4.39
C ILE A 52 -2.56 5.87 5.86
N HIS A 53 -3.53 6.02 6.76
CA HIS A 53 -3.33 5.80 8.20
C HIS A 53 -3.56 4.34 8.57
N HIS A 54 -2.68 3.79 9.41
CA HIS A 54 -2.85 2.48 10.04
C HIS A 54 -2.04 2.46 11.36
N SER A 55 -2.70 2.44 12.51
CA SER A 55 -2.00 2.56 13.82
C SER A 55 -1.04 1.42 14.13
N GLY A 56 -1.21 0.25 13.50
CA GLY A 56 -0.35 -0.91 13.70
C GLY A 56 0.99 -0.92 12.95
N ILE A 57 1.25 0.01 12.02
CA ILE A 57 2.51 0.05 11.25
C ILE A 57 3.51 1.06 11.82
N PRO A 58 4.83 0.90 11.62
CA PRO A 58 5.80 1.91 12.01
C PRO A 58 5.50 3.28 11.37
N GLY A 59 5.45 4.31 12.22
CA GLY A 59 5.06 5.67 11.83
C GLY A 59 3.56 5.92 11.79
N GLY A 60 2.71 4.90 11.92
CA GLY A 60 1.24 5.01 11.98
C GLY A 60 0.57 5.44 10.67
N LYS A 61 1.35 5.67 9.61
CA LYS A 61 0.86 6.11 8.30
C LYS A 61 1.89 5.89 7.19
N ILE A 62 1.41 5.87 5.95
CA ILE A 62 2.19 5.98 4.73
C ILE A 62 1.78 7.26 4.00
N ASP A 63 2.76 8.10 3.67
CA ASP A 63 2.54 9.31 2.87
C ASP A 63 3.01 9.07 1.44
N THR A 64 2.19 9.45 0.47
CA THR A 64 2.51 9.38 -0.96
C THR A 64 2.34 10.75 -1.55
N TRP A 65 3.39 11.32 -2.15
CA TRP A 65 3.19 12.43 -3.08
C TRP A 65 2.50 11.84 -4.31
N TYR A 66 1.18 11.97 -4.31
CA TYR A 66 0.32 11.19 -5.16
C TYR A 66 0.22 11.89 -6.51
N LEU A 67 0.65 11.18 -7.56
CA LEU A 67 0.75 11.69 -8.92
C LEU A 67 1.72 12.88 -9.00
N GLU A 68 2.96 12.66 -8.56
CA GLU A 68 4.07 13.62 -8.68
C GLU A 68 4.23 14.10 -10.13
N ALA A 69 4.00 13.22 -11.10
CA ALA A 69 4.16 13.53 -12.52
C ALA A 69 3.18 12.74 -13.40
N TYR A 70 2.77 13.38 -14.49
CA TYR A 70 2.27 12.74 -15.71
C TYR A 70 3.28 12.96 -16.81
N CYS A 71 3.59 11.91 -17.58
CA CYS A 71 4.75 11.90 -18.48
C CYS A 71 4.38 11.46 -19.90
N ARG A 72 5.12 11.97 -20.88
CA ARG A 72 5.10 11.54 -22.29
C ARG A 72 5.96 10.29 -22.49
N ALA A 73 5.77 9.60 -23.62
CA ALA A 73 6.70 8.55 -24.09
C ALA A 73 8.11 9.10 -24.39
N GLY A 74 9.07 8.18 -24.55
CA GLY A 74 10.46 8.53 -24.86
C GLY A 74 11.13 9.31 -23.73
N SER A 75 10.93 8.89 -22.48
CA SER A 75 11.45 9.58 -21.28
C SER A 75 12.91 9.25 -20.95
N THR A 76 13.42 8.07 -21.34
CA THR A 76 14.67 7.51 -20.79
C THR A 76 15.92 8.36 -21.06
N ASP A 77 16.01 8.98 -22.23
CA ASP A 77 17.13 9.86 -22.59
C ASP A 77 16.75 11.35 -22.60
N ARG A 78 15.50 11.65 -22.26
CA ARG A 78 14.92 13.00 -22.27
C ARG A 78 15.22 13.71 -20.95
N LYS A 79 15.33 15.04 -20.99
CA LYS A 79 15.29 15.84 -19.75
C LYS A 79 13.98 15.56 -19.02
N TRP A 80 14.06 15.45 -17.70
CA TRP A 80 12.89 15.13 -16.89
C TRP A 80 11.77 16.14 -17.13
N GLU A 81 12.10 17.43 -17.14
CA GLU A 81 11.16 18.54 -17.31
C GLU A 81 10.44 18.49 -18.67
N ASP A 82 11.14 18.04 -19.71
CA ASP A 82 10.58 17.89 -21.07
C ASP A 82 9.67 16.65 -21.19
N SER A 83 9.71 15.74 -20.20
CA SER A 83 8.82 14.58 -20.13
C SER A 83 7.46 14.96 -19.54
N LEU A 84 7.41 15.99 -18.68
CA LEU A 84 6.25 16.31 -17.86
C LEU A 84 5.10 16.96 -18.63
N ILE A 85 3.89 16.51 -18.33
CA ILE A 85 2.64 17.18 -18.64
C ILE A 85 2.16 17.82 -17.35
N SER A 86 1.97 19.14 -17.36
CA SER A 86 1.45 19.85 -16.18
C SER A 86 0.05 19.36 -15.87
N HIS A 87 -0.28 19.28 -14.59
CA HIS A 87 -1.60 18.86 -14.14
C HIS A 87 -1.95 19.53 -12.81
N GLU A 88 -3.22 19.49 -12.47
CA GLU A 88 -3.77 19.88 -11.17
C GLU A 88 -4.58 18.71 -10.62
N THR A 89 -4.52 18.49 -9.31
CA THR A 89 -5.27 17.43 -8.63
C THR A 89 -6.22 18.03 -7.59
N GLU A 90 -7.51 17.76 -7.76
CA GLU A 90 -8.56 18.27 -6.88
C GLU A 90 -9.16 17.14 -6.03
N LEU A 91 -9.41 17.43 -4.76
CA LEU A 91 -10.24 16.58 -3.90
C LEU A 91 -11.71 16.81 -4.22
N LEU A 92 -12.37 15.82 -4.79
CA LEU A 92 -13.80 15.89 -5.08
C LEU A 92 -14.65 15.59 -3.85
N SER A 93 -14.27 14.57 -3.08
CA SER A 93 -14.96 14.19 -1.86
C SER A 93 -14.13 13.25 -1.00
N ILE A 94 -14.36 13.30 0.30
CA ILE A 94 -13.97 12.26 1.25
C ILE A 94 -15.19 11.94 2.11
N HIS A 95 -15.46 10.66 2.31
CA HIS A 95 -16.57 10.21 3.15
C HIS A 95 -16.27 10.46 4.64
N GLU A 96 -17.30 10.54 5.49
CA GLU A 96 -17.18 10.86 6.93
C GLU A 96 -16.23 9.90 7.67
N GLU A 97 -16.31 8.61 7.37
CA GLU A 97 -15.48 7.54 7.93
C GLU A 97 -14.08 7.51 7.33
N ARG A 98 -13.79 8.37 6.34
CA ARG A 98 -12.50 8.50 5.66
C ARG A 98 -11.99 7.21 5.03
N THR A 99 -12.88 6.30 4.68
CA THR A 99 -12.55 5.03 4.00
C THR A 99 -12.66 5.11 2.48
N VAL A 100 -13.26 6.18 1.94
CA VAL A 100 -13.38 6.42 0.50
C VAL A 100 -13.03 7.87 0.21
N LEU A 101 -12.13 8.06 -0.75
CA LEU A 101 -11.63 9.35 -1.18
C LEU A 101 -11.69 9.41 -2.71
N LYS A 102 -12.21 10.51 -3.26
CA LYS A 102 -12.29 10.74 -4.71
C LYS A 102 -11.48 11.95 -5.12
N LEU A 103 -10.61 11.78 -6.11
CA LEU A 103 -9.80 12.85 -6.69
C LEU A 103 -10.12 13.00 -8.17
N ARG A 104 -9.79 14.16 -8.72
CA ARG A 104 -9.72 14.40 -10.16
C ARG A 104 -8.40 15.06 -10.52
N CYS A 105 -7.66 14.47 -11.44
CA CYS A 105 -6.58 15.17 -12.13
C CYS A 105 -7.09 15.80 -13.41
N THR A 106 -6.66 17.03 -13.69
CA THR A 106 -6.84 17.71 -14.98
C THR A 106 -5.47 18.05 -15.54
N LEU A 107 -5.16 17.52 -16.72
CA LEU A 107 -3.89 17.76 -17.40
C LEU A 107 -3.99 19.00 -18.29
N SER A 108 -2.86 19.65 -18.54
CA SER A 108 -2.78 20.86 -19.37
C SER A 108 -3.21 20.65 -20.83
N ASP A 109 -3.29 19.40 -21.28
CA ASP A 109 -3.79 19.02 -22.61
C ASP A 109 -5.29 18.66 -22.63
N GLY A 110 -5.98 18.82 -21.50
CA GLY A 110 -7.42 18.63 -21.35
C GLY A 110 -7.85 17.23 -20.93
N VAL A 111 -6.93 16.28 -20.78
CA VAL A 111 -7.26 14.96 -20.22
C VAL A 111 -7.69 15.09 -18.77
N THR A 112 -8.73 14.35 -18.41
CA THR A 112 -9.20 14.22 -17.02
C THR A 112 -9.00 12.79 -16.54
N ILE A 113 -8.59 12.62 -15.29
CA ILE A 113 -8.48 11.31 -14.65
C ILE A 113 -9.25 11.36 -13.34
N ASP A 114 -10.28 10.53 -13.25
CA ASP A 114 -11.05 10.36 -12.02
C ASP A 114 -10.47 9.20 -11.21
N HIS A 115 -10.27 9.42 -9.91
CA HIS A 115 -9.71 8.44 -8.99
C HIS A 115 -10.74 8.11 -7.92
N VAL A 116 -10.93 6.82 -7.64
CA VAL A 116 -11.65 6.33 -6.46
C VAL A 116 -10.69 5.50 -5.64
N ILE A 117 -10.37 5.99 -4.45
CA ILE A 117 -9.41 5.40 -3.53
C ILE A 117 -10.18 4.86 -2.34
N ARG A 118 -10.00 3.57 -2.01
CA ARG A 118 -10.78 2.89 -0.97
C ARG A 118 -9.87 2.17 0.01
N ALA A 119 -10.06 2.45 1.30
CA ALA A 119 -9.51 1.63 2.35
C ALA A 119 -10.19 0.26 2.34
N VAL A 120 -9.37 -0.79 2.44
CA VAL A 120 -9.77 -2.19 2.57
C VAL A 120 -8.99 -2.81 3.73
N PRO A 121 -9.37 -3.98 4.27
CA PRO A 121 -8.78 -4.51 5.51
C PRO A 121 -7.25 -4.67 5.51
N ASP A 122 -6.66 -4.79 4.33
CA ASP A 122 -5.27 -5.15 4.06
C ASP A 122 -4.56 -4.10 3.19
N GLY A 123 -5.08 -2.87 3.13
CA GLY A 123 -4.45 -1.74 2.45
C GLY A 123 -5.44 -0.81 1.77
N VAL A 124 -5.14 -0.43 0.53
CA VAL A 124 -5.96 0.48 -0.27
C VAL A 124 -6.09 -0.01 -1.71
N THR A 125 -7.27 0.11 -2.31
CA THR A 125 -7.51 -0.06 -3.76
C THR A 125 -7.66 1.29 -4.44
N LEU A 126 -7.23 1.38 -5.70
CA LEU A 126 -7.30 2.59 -6.51
C LEU A 126 -7.91 2.25 -7.86
N ASP A 127 -9.06 2.84 -8.17
CA ASP A 127 -9.74 2.69 -9.46
C ASP A 127 -9.69 4.02 -10.20
N LEU A 128 -9.11 4.01 -11.39
CA LEU A 128 -8.86 5.19 -12.20
C LEU A 128 -9.57 5.09 -13.55
N VAL A 129 -10.11 6.23 -14.00
CA VAL A 129 -10.69 6.38 -15.33
C VAL A 129 -10.09 7.63 -15.99
N ALA A 130 -9.21 7.42 -16.95
CA ALA A 130 -8.65 8.48 -17.78
C ALA A 130 -9.54 8.73 -19.00
N ARG A 131 -9.83 9.99 -19.29
CA ARG A 131 -10.70 10.42 -20.39
C ARG A 131 -10.07 11.58 -21.15
N ASN A 132 -10.11 11.51 -22.48
CA ASN A 132 -9.77 12.63 -23.34
C ASN A 132 -11.05 13.21 -23.95
N PRO A 133 -11.64 14.27 -23.35
CA PRO A 133 -12.85 14.89 -23.89
C PRO A 133 -12.57 15.79 -25.11
N GLY A 134 -11.29 16.02 -25.44
CA GLY A 134 -10.89 16.91 -26.52
C GLY A 134 -10.98 16.27 -27.90
N ASN A 135 -10.57 17.04 -28.91
CA ASN A 135 -10.49 16.63 -30.31
C ASN A 135 -9.06 16.30 -30.77
N THR A 136 -8.08 16.40 -29.87
CA THR A 136 -6.65 16.15 -30.14
C THR A 136 -6.19 14.97 -29.30
N ALA A 137 -5.38 14.08 -29.87
CA ALA A 137 -4.81 12.98 -29.13
C ALA A 137 -3.87 13.49 -28.03
N SER A 138 -4.04 13.00 -26.81
CA SER A 138 -3.13 13.26 -25.71
C SER A 138 -1.93 12.33 -25.77
N LEU A 139 -0.75 12.91 -25.49
CA LEU A 139 0.51 12.18 -25.44
C LEU A 139 0.83 11.65 -24.03
N VAL A 140 -0.10 11.75 -23.07
CA VAL A 140 0.09 11.20 -21.72
C VAL A 140 0.28 9.68 -21.78
N HIS A 141 1.44 9.21 -21.34
CA HIS A 141 1.81 7.80 -21.41
C HIS A 141 1.85 7.10 -20.08
N TRP A 142 2.21 7.79 -19.00
CA TRP A 142 2.33 7.19 -17.68
C TRP A 142 2.28 8.25 -16.59
N ALA A 143 2.11 7.83 -15.34
CA ALA A 143 2.15 8.72 -14.19
C ALA A 143 2.83 8.07 -12.98
N GLN A 144 3.39 8.91 -12.12
CA GLN A 144 4.31 8.53 -11.06
C GLN A 144 3.77 8.87 -9.66
N PRO A 145 3.23 7.91 -8.89
CA PRO A 145 3.05 8.08 -7.45
C PRO A 145 4.38 7.87 -6.70
N CYS A 146 4.68 8.73 -5.73
CA CYS A 146 5.97 8.80 -5.06
C CYS A 146 5.81 8.50 -3.55
N THR A 147 5.82 7.22 -3.21
CA THR A 147 5.48 6.71 -1.86
C THR A 147 6.67 6.81 -0.92
N ARG A 148 6.53 7.54 0.19
CA ARG A 148 7.57 7.71 1.22
C ARG A 148 7.62 6.45 2.10
N VAL A 149 8.78 5.81 2.15
CA VAL A 149 8.96 4.56 2.90
C VAL A 149 9.92 4.68 4.07
N GLY A 150 10.68 5.77 4.19
CA GLY A 150 11.74 5.92 5.19
C GLY A 150 11.28 5.67 6.63
N THR A 151 10.16 6.25 7.07
CA THR A 151 9.64 6.03 8.43
C THR A 151 9.18 4.60 8.62
N PHE A 152 8.47 4.04 7.64
CA PHE A 152 7.96 2.66 7.68
C PHE A 152 9.09 1.64 7.82
N THR A 153 10.20 1.83 7.09
CA THR A 153 11.39 0.97 7.13
C THR A 153 12.29 1.23 8.35
N GLY A 154 11.95 2.17 9.23
CA GLY A 154 12.79 2.55 10.37
C GLY A 154 14.05 3.35 9.99
N THR A 155 14.10 3.90 8.78
CA THR A 155 15.25 4.64 8.23
C THR A 155 14.88 6.06 7.83
N GLY A 156 13.96 6.68 8.58
CA GLY A 156 13.51 8.04 8.36
C GLY A 156 14.65 9.06 8.50
N SER A 157 14.43 10.29 8.01
CA SER A 157 15.44 11.36 8.09
C SER A 157 15.80 11.75 9.53
N SER A 158 14.91 11.50 10.50
CA SER A 158 15.20 11.68 11.93
C SER A 158 16.08 10.57 12.53
N VAL A 159 16.22 9.43 11.84
CA VAL A 159 16.97 8.25 12.30
C VAL A 159 18.35 8.18 11.64
N THR A 160 18.44 8.47 10.34
CA THR A 160 19.70 8.39 9.59
C THR A 160 19.78 9.42 8.48
N ASN A 161 20.97 9.97 8.27
CA ASN A 161 21.28 10.86 7.15
C ASN A 161 21.42 10.12 5.82
N ASP A 162 21.66 8.79 5.85
CA ASP A 162 21.72 7.98 4.64
C ASP A 162 20.33 7.90 3.99
N LYS A 163 20.20 8.53 2.82
CA LYS A 163 18.95 8.58 2.05
C LYS A 163 18.57 7.23 1.43
N TYR A 164 19.49 6.26 1.42
CA TYR A 164 19.33 4.96 0.78
C TYR A 164 19.33 3.80 1.78
N ALA A 165 19.36 4.08 3.09
CA ALA A 165 19.33 3.05 4.13
C ALA A 165 18.08 2.14 4.04
N TYR A 166 16.98 2.63 3.47
CA TYR A 166 15.75 1.86 3.24
C TYR A 166 15.92 0.73 2.21
N LEU A 167 16.89 0.82 1.29
CA LEU A 167 17.03 -0.11 0.16
C LEU A 167 17.16 -1.56 0.59
N LYS A 168 17.91 -1.83 1.67
CA LYS A 168 18.12 -3.20 2.17
C LYS A 168 16.82 -3.88 2.63
N ARG A 169 15.76 -3.12 2.84
CA ARG A 169 14.42 -3.62 3.19
C ARG A 169 13.45 -3.58 2.01
N SER A 170 13.85 -3.02 0.88
CA SER A 170 13.04 -2.91 -0.33
C SER A 170 13.24 -4.11 -1.24
N PHE A 171 12.22 -4.49 -1.99
CA PHE A 171 12.24 -5.65 -2.87
C PHE A 171 11.43 -5.40 -4.16
N ILE A 172 11.75 -6.22 -5.17
CA ILE A 172 10.94 -6.50 -6.36
C ILE A 172 10.92 -8.03 -6.59
N PHE A 173 10.40 -8.50 -7.72
CA PHE A 173 10.49 -9.90 -8.14
C PHE A 173 11.01 -9.95 -9.57
N GLN A 174 12.17 -10.56 -9.83
CA GLN A 174 12.81 -10.56 -11.15
C GLN A 174 13.15 -11.96 -11.68
N ASP A 175 13.37 -12.94 -10.81
CA ASP A 175 13.92 -14.24 -11.20
C ASP A 175 12.87 -15.34 -11.46
N ARG A 176 11.56 -15.00 -11.43
CA ARG A 176 10.41 -15.90 -11.73
C ARG A 176 10.29 -17.12 -10.81
N ASP A 177 10.88 -17.05 -9.62
CA ASP A 177 10.80 -18.06 -8.56
C ASP A 177 9.78 -17.70 -7.47
N GLU A 178 9.09 -16.56 -7.62
CA GLU A 178 8.12 -16.02 -6.64
C GLU A 178 8.75 -15.59 -5.31
N GLU A 179 10.08 -15.53 -5.25
CA GLU A 179 10.81 -15.03 -4.11
C GLU A 179 11.17 -13.55 -4.29
N PRO A 180 11.15 -12.74 -3.22
CA PRO A 180 11.51 -11.33 -3.32
C PRO A 180 13.01 -11.15 -3.53
N ASP A 181 13.35 -10.36 -4.55
CA ASP A 181 14.69 -9.85 -4.77
C ASP A 181 14.91 -8.56 -3.99
N PHE A 182 15.59 -8.65 -2.85
CA PHE A 182 15.92 -7.48 -2.05
C PHE A 182 16.96 -6.59 -2.72
N MET A 183 16.84 -5.28 -2.51
CA MET A 183 17.73 -4.29 -3.10
C MET A 183 19.02 -4.09 -2.28
N PRO A 184 20.17 -3.79 -2.91
CA PRO A 184 20.35 -3.71 -4.36
C PRO A 184 20.26 -5.08 -5.03
N THR A 185 19.51 -5.18 -6.12
CA THR A 185 19.40 -6.41 -6.92
C THR A 185 20.65 -6.65 -7.76
N THR A 186 20.82 -7.87 -8.28
CA THR A 186 21.93 -8.20 -9.18
C THR A 186 21.41 -8.55 -10.59
N PRO A 187 21.88 -7.84 -11.64
CA PRO A 187 22.81 -6.71 -11.63
C PRO A 187 22.17 -5.40 -11.13
N TRP A 188 23.00 -4.40 -10.78
CA TRP A 188 22.56 -3.05 -10.43
C TRP A 188 23.15 -2.04 -11.42
N ALA A 189 22.29 -1.37 -12.20
CA ALA A 189 22.74 -0.36 -13.16
C ALA A 189 23.17 0.93 -12.43
N MET A 190 24.23 1.58 -12.95
CA MET A 190 24.84 2.77 -12.36
C MET A 190 24.89 3.97 -13.31
N GLU A 191 24.53 3.77 -14.58
CA GLU A 191 24.65 4.77 -15.63
C GLU A 191 23.27 5.14 -16.17
N ALA A 192 23.01 6.44 -16.27
CA ALA A 192 21.86 7.04 -16.94
C ALA A 192 22.04 8.56 -17.02
N ARG A 193 21.06 9.24 -17.63
CA ARG A 193 21.00 10.70 -17.69
C ARG A 193 20.99 11.34 -16.29
N TYR A 194 20.21 10.78 -15.37
CA TYR A 194 20.16 11.24 -13.98
C TYR A 194 20.56 10.11 -13.04
N VAL A 195 21.39 10.43 -12.05
CA VAL A 195 21.76 9.52 -10.95
C VAL A 195 21.52 10.23 -9.62
N PRO A 196 21.24 9.50 -8.53
CA PRO A 196 21.10 8.04 -8.41
C PRO A 196 19.67 7.56 -8.68
N GLY A 197 19.37 6.28 -8.45
CA GLY A 197 18.07 5.64 -8.68
C GLY A 197 18.22 4.27 -9.34
N GLN A 198 17.12 3.51 -9.45
CA GLN A 198 17.08 2.26 -10.22
C GLN A 198 15.69 2.03 -10.77
N VAL A 199 15.58 1.81 -12.06
CA VAL A 199 14.33 1.59 -12.80
C VAL A 199 14.28 0.15 -13.27
N TRP A 200 13.12 -0.48 -13.19
CA TRP A 200 12.84 -1.79 -13.77
C TRP A 200 11.69 -1.67 -14.76
N CYS A 201 12.00 -1.94 -16.03
CA CYS A 201 11.05 -1.83 -17.13
C CYS A 201 10.33 -3.17 -17.38
N PRO A 202 8.99 -3.20 -17.42
CA PRO A 202 8.19 -4.35 -17.85
C PRO A 202 8.59 -4.80 -19.25
N SER A 203 8.42 -6.09 -19.56
CA SER A 203 8.77 -6.62 -20.88
C SER A 203 7.90 -6.09 -22.03
N ASP A 204 6.69 -5.62 -21.73
CA ASP A 204 5.73 -5.08 -22.71
C ASP A 204 5.77 -3.55 -22.83
N VAL A 205 6.68 -2.88 -22.11
CA VAL A 205 6.89 -1.44 -22.19
C VAL A 205 8.19 -1.16 -22.97
N PRO A 206 8.19 -0.23 -23.94
CA PRO A 206 9.42 0.17 -24.60
C PRO A 206 10.44 0.70 -23.59
N ARG A 207 11.65 0.14 -23.60
CA ARG A 207 12.72 0.55 -22.67
C ARG A 207 13.18 2.01 -22.83
N ALA A 208 12.76 2.70 -23.89
CA ALA A 208 12.99 4.12 -24.08
C ALA A 208 11.93 5.02 -23.42
N ASP A 209 10.83 4.45 -22.92
CA ASP A 209 9.68 5.19 -22.37
C ASP A 209 9.72 5.35 -20.85
N VAL A 210 10.69 4.73 -20.17
CA VAL A 210 10.79 4.71 -18.71
C VAL A 210 11.64 5.88 -18.18
N ASN A 211 11.58 6.12 -16.88
CA ASN A 211 12.24 7.22 -16.19
C ASN A 211 13.74 7.31 -16.56
N PRO A 212 14.30 8.53 -16.75
CA PRO A 212 15.69 8.75 -17.20
C PRO A 212 16.78 8.45 -16.15
N ARG A 213 16.54 7.45 -15.30
CA ARG A 213 17.41 6.98 -14.20
C ARG A 213 18.03 5.63 -14.58
N PRO A 214 19.02 5.11 -13.83
CA PRO A 214 19.68 3.85 -14.19
C PRO A 214 18.66 2.76 -14.42
N LEU A 215 18.68 2.18 -15.61
CA LEU A 215 17.70 1.20 -16.05
C LEU A 215 18.30 -0.19 -15.93
N ASN A 216 17.71 -1.00 -15.06
CA ASN A 216 18.12 -2.38 -14.85
C ASN A 216 17.96 -3.18 -16.16
N PRO A 217 18.97 -3.98 -16.58
CA PRO A 217 18.85 -4.82 -17.77
C PRO A 217 17.83 -5.93 -17.62
N LYS A 218 17.53 -6.39 -16.39
CA LYS A 218 16.48 -7.37 -16.13
C LYS A 218 15.12 -6.68 -16.03
N SER A 219 14.13 -7.27 -16.67
CA SER A 219 12.72 -6.92 -16.45
C SER A 219 12.20 -7.61 -15.19
N PRO A 220 11.31 -6.95 -14.44
CA PRO A 220 10.66 -7.60 -13.31
C PRO A 220 9.70 -8.67 -13.83
N SER A 221 9.57 -9.75 -13.06
CA SER A 221 8.63 -10.84 -13.31
C SER A 221 7.22 -10.56 -12.79
N LEU A 222 7.08 -9.69 -11.79
CA LEU A 222 5.80 -9.19 -11.29
C LEU A 222 5.82 -7.65 -11.27
N GLY A 223 4.69 -7.01 -11.56
CA GLY A 223 4.49 -5.56 -11.42
C GLY A 223 4.34 -5.10 -9.97
N LEU A 224 5.15 -5.62 -9.06
CA LEU A 224 5.05 -5.46 -7.62
C LEU A 224 6.39 -4.99 -7.03
N ILE A 225 6.36 -3.88 -6.29
CA ILE A 225 7.51 -3.31 -5.58
C ILE A 225 7.10 -2.96 -4.16
N GLY A 226 7.98 -3.16 -3.20
CA GLY A 226 7.64 -2.92 -1.80
C GLY A 226 8.83 -2.87 -0.87
N CYS A 227 8.54 -2.83 0.42
CA CYS A 227 9.53 -2.94 1.48
C CYS A 227 8.95 -3.60 2.74
N VAL A 228 9.84 -4.16 3.54
CA VAL A 228 9.56 -4.70 4.87
C VAL A 228 9.71 -3.58 5.91
N SER A 229 8.82 -3.54 6.88
CA SER A 229 8.84 -2.56 7.96
C SER A 229 10.09 -2.67 8.85
N GLY A 230 10.41 -1.58 9.56
CA GLY A 230 11.57 -1.55 10.46
C GLY A 230 11.48 -2.53 11.65
N ASP A 231 10.27 -2.93 12.02
CA ASP A 231 9.99 -3.95 13.04
C ASP A 231 9.78 -5.36 12.47
N GLU A 232 9.91 -5.52 11.15
CA GLU A 232 9.83 -6.79 10.41
C GLU A 232 8.48 -7.51 10.50
N LYS A 233 7.43 -6.81 10.93
CA LYS A 233 6.08 -7.36 11.07
C LYS A 233 5.20 -7.12 9.85
N TRP A 234 5.53 -6.13 9.03
CA TRP A 234 4.67 -5.66 7.95
C TRP A 234 5.40 -5.60 6.62
N ILE A 235 4.64 -5.81 5.55
CA ILE A 235 5.03 -5.47 4.18
C ILE A 235 4.14 -4.32 3.69
N LEU A 236 4.78 -3.29 3.14
CA LEU A 236 4.16 -2.33 2.24
C LEU A 236 4.54 -2.72 0.81
N ALA A 237 3.56 -2.94 -0.07
CA ALA A 237 3.82 -3.19 -1.49
C ALA A 237 2.82 -2.46 -2.37
N MET A 238 3.22 -2.13 -3.60
CA MET A 238 2.41 -1.37 -4.56
C MET A 238 2.42 -2.04 -5.92
N ALA A 239 1.26 -2.05 -6.56
CA ALA A 239 1.08 -2.57 -7.90
C ALA A 239 0.07 -1.75 -8.70
N TRP A 240 0.22 -1.75 -10.01
CA TRP A 240 -0.72 -1.17 -10.95
C TRP A 240 -0.96 -2.08 -12.15
N GLU A 241 -2.10 -1.89 -12.80
CA GLU A 241 -2.37 -2.43 -14.11
C GLU A 241 -3.13 -1.42 -14.99
N PRO A 242 -2.62 -1.17 -16.22
CA PRO A 242 -1.27 -1.54 -16.67
C PRO A 242 -0.20 -0.74 -15.89
N TYR A 243 0.99 -1.32 -15.68
CA TYR A 243 2.12 -0.62 -15.06
C TYR A 243 3.16 -0.20 -16.11
N GLN A 244 3.83 0.91 -15.84
CA GLN A 244 4.86 1.51 -16.68
C GLN A 244 6.25 1.06 -16.26
N GLU A 245 6.54 1.13 -14.96
CA GLU A 245 7.82 0.77 -14.37
C GLU A 245 7.72 0.58 -12.86
N LEU A 246 8.74 -0.06 -12.30
CA LEU A 246 9.03 -0.02 -10.87
C LEU A 246 10.28 0.84 -10.69
N PHE A 247 10.26 1.74 -9.72
CA PHE A 247 11.36 2.68 -9.53
C PHE A 247 11.76 2.88 -8.07
N GLN A 248 13.05 2.76 -7.83
CA GLN A 248 13.72 3.17 -6.61
C GLN A 248 14.00 4.66 -6.67
N GLY A 249 13.19 5.45 -5.95
CA GLY A 249 13.26 6.90 -5.98
C GLY A 249 14.38 7.49 -5.11
N VAL A 250 14.58 8.81 -5.21
CA VAL A 250 15.77 9.48 -4.65
C VAL A 250 15.58 10.18 -3.30
N ILE A 251 14.37 10.10 -2.74
CA ILE A 251 13.99 10.76 -1.49
C ILE A 251 13.34 9.79 -0.50
N ARG A 252 13.98 8.64 -0.26
CA ARG A 252 13.46 7.55 0.58
C ARG A 252 12.07 7.10 0.12
N CYS A 253 11.96 6.81 -1.17
CA CYS A 253 10.68 6.49 -1.81
C CYS A 253 10.79 5.32 -2.78
N LEU A 254 9.66 4.64 -2.93
CA LEU A 254 9.44 3.60 -3.92
C LEU A 254 8.29 4.02 -4.82
N HIS A 255 8.34 3.58 -6.06
CA HIS A 255 7.43 3.96 -7.12
C HIS A 255 6.95 2.70 -7.83
N SER A 256 5.64 2.56 -7.95
CA SER A 256 4.99 1.68 -8.90
C SER A 256 4.21 2.60 -9.81
N ASP A 257 4.69 2.79 -11.03
CA ASP A 257 4.15 3.79 -11.94
C ASP A 257 3.14 3.12 -12.86
N PHE A 258 2.00 3.75 -13.10
CA PHE A 258 0.98 3.18 -13.98
C PHE A 258 1.10 3.71 -15.40
N ARG A 259 0.68 2.87 -16.34
CA ARG A 259 0.68 3.18 -17.76
C ARG A 259 -0.71 3.66 -18.19
N ILE A 260 -0.69 4.60 -19.13
CA ILE A 260 -1.86 5.10 -19.86
C ILE A 260 -1.68 4.79 -21.36
N GLY A 261 -0.48 5.03 -21.91
CA GLY A 261 -0.13 4.71 -23.29
C GLY A 261 -0.75 5.61 -24.36
N GLY A 262 -0.97 6.89 -24.06
CA GLY A 262 -1.67 7.86 -24.93
C GLY A 262 -3.19 7.73 -24.85
N LEU A 263 -3.92 8.81 -25.16
CA LEU A 263 -5.38 8.78 -25.30
C LEU A 263 -5.82 9.46 -26.61
N ALA A 264 -6.52 8.75 -27.48
CA ALA A 264 -7.18 9.31 -28.66
C ALA A 264 -8.35 10.24 -28.27
N PRO A 265 -8.80 11.13 -29.17
CA PRO A 265 -10.00 11.94 -28.94
C PRO A 265 -11.22 11.10 -28.56
N GLY A 266 -11.89 11.45 -27.46
CA GLY A 266 -13.04 10.72 -26.94
C GLY A 266 -12.72 9.39 -26.26
N GLU A 267 -11.44 8.97 -26.20
CA GLU A 267 -11.06 7.69 -25.60
C GLU A 267 -11.19 7.72 -24.07
N GLU A 268 -11.57 6.56 -23.52
CA GLU A 268 -11.55 6.25 -22.09
C GLU A 268 -10.64 5.04 -21.84
N LYS A 269 -9.79 5.12 -20.82
CA LYS A 269 -8.99 3.99 -20.32
C LYS A 269 -9.20 3.79 -18.84
N ARG A 270 -9.21 2.53 -18.41
CA ARG A 270 -9.33 2.12 -17.01
C ARG A 270 -7.99 1.64 -16.52
N ILE A 271 -7.64 2.08 -15.32
CA ILE A 271 -6.40 1.74 -14.64
C ILE A 271 -6.77 1.33 -13.23
N ARG A 272 -6.11 0.30 -12.70
CA ARG A 272 -6.34 -0.17 -11.33
C ARG A 272 -5.03 -0.29 -10.57
N GLY A 273 -5.05 0.07 -9.31
CA GLY A 273 -3.89 0.11 -8.44
C GLY A 273 -4.17 -0.49 -7.08
N ARG A 274 -3.10 -0.87 -6.40
CA ARG A 274 -3.15 -1.51 -5.11
C ARG A 274 -1.99 -1.08 -4.23
N PHE A 275 -2.29 -0.69 -3.01
CA PHE A 275 -1.34 -0.63 -1.91
C PHE A 275 -1.67 -1.76 -0.94
N TYR A 276 -0.73 -2.65 -0.72
CA TYR A 276 -0.81 -3.70 0.28
C TYR A 276 -0.17 -3.21 1.58
N LEU A 277 -0.88 -3.38 2.69
CA LEU A 277 -0.36 -3.24 4.05
C LEU A 277 -0.72 -4.52 4.79
N VAL A 278 0.21 -5.48 4.78
CA VAL A 278 -0.04 -6.87 5.19
C VAL A 278 1.01 -7.36 6.17
N PRO A 279 0.75 -8.44 6.93
CA PRO A 279 1.79 -9.13 7.68
C PRO A 279 2.97 -9.53 6.80
N ASN A 280 4.15 -9.64 7.39
CA ASN A 280 5.38 -10.03 6.70
C ASN A 280 5.38 -11.51 6.27
N ASP A 281 4.59 -11.81 5.24
CA ASP A 281 4.39 -13.12 4.62
C ASP A 281 4.34 -12.94 3.09
N PHE A 282 5.47 -13.19 2.44
CA PHE A 282 5.63 -13.07 1.00
C PHE A 282 4.77 -14.05 0.19
N PRO A 283 4.70 -15.35 0.52
CA PRO A 283 3.78 -16.28 -0.14
C PRO A 283 2.33 -15.78 -0.16
N SER A 284 1.83 -15.28 0.98
CA SER A 284 0.47 -14.72 1.06
C SER A 284 0.30 -13.45 0.22
N LEU A 285 1.30 -12.57 0.18
CA LEU A 285 1.30 -11.38 -0.67
C LEU A 285 1.26 -11.75 -2.16
N VAL A 286 2.13 -12.66 -2.60
CA VAL A 286 2.20 -13.09 -4.01
C VAL A 286 0.91 -13.78 -4.44
N ALA A 287 0.35 -14.67 -3.61
CA ALA A 287 -0.92 -15.32 -3.91
C ALA A 287 -2.06 -14.30 -4.07
N ARG A 288 -2.08 -13.26 -3.24
CA ARG A 288 -3.07 -12.17 -3.35
C ARG A 288 -2.84 -11.34 -4.61
N TYR A 289 -1.60 -10.96 -4.89
CA TYR A 289 -1.23 -10.23 -6.11
C TYR A 289 -1.72 -10.94 -7.36
N LYS A 290 -1.42 -12.23 -7.51
CA LYS A 290 -1.83 -13.01 -8.69
C LYS A 290 -3.34 -13.16 -8.83
N LYS A 291 -4.07 -13.21 -7.71
CA LYS A 291 -5.53 -13.23 -7.74
C LYS A 291 -6.11 -11.90 -8.23
N GLU A 292 -5.51 -10.79 -7.80
CA GLU A 292 -5.97 -9.44 -8.17
C GLU A 292 -5.52 -9.06 -9.60
N PHE A 293 -4.33 -9.48 -10.01
CA PHE A 293 -3.66 -9.16 -11.29
C PHE A 293 -3.26 -10.44 -12.05
N PRO A 294 -4.21 -11.24 -12.56
CA PRO A 294 -3.92 -12.56 -13.13
C PRO A 294 -3.13 -12.54 -14.44
N ASP A 295 -3.12 -11.40 -15.14
CA ASP A 295 -2.45 -11.23 -16.44
C ASP A 295 -1.04 -10.63 -16.32
N ARG A 296 -0.50 -10.52 -15.09
CA ARG A 296 0.75 -9.79 -14.77
C ARG A 296 1.69 -10.53 -13.84
#